data_AF-A0A7D5TJM2-F1
#
_entry.id   AF-A0A7D5TJM2-F1
#
_cell.length_a   1.000
_cell.length_b   1.000
_cell.length_c   1.000
_cell.angle_alpha   90.00
_cell.angle_beta   90.00
_cell.angle_gamma   90.00
#
_symmetry.space_group_name_H-M   'P 1'
#
loop_
_entity.id
_entity.type
_entity.pdbx_description
1 polymer ?
#
loop_
_entity_poly.entity_id
_entity_poly.type
_entity_poly.pdbx_seq_one_letter_code
_entity_poly.pdbx_strand_id
1 'polypeptide(L)'
;MPERQGTGDPQHDCPECDTRTAPVAPLVLIAVGGLLLFFSLFFGLVGAIAEDGFLILAAVVLIVATVMLAVGIVMYKKDSERRHRLRQMRMMRARCQYCGTQNRSGARRCDSCGAPLK
;
A
#
# COMPACT_ATOMS: atom_id res chain seq x y z
N MET A 1 -36.97 33.64 -19.36
CA MET A 1 -35.50 33.59 -19.27
C MET A 1 -35.14 32.34 -18.47
N PRO A 2 -34.49 31.31 -19.04
CA PRO A 2 -34.06 30.16 -18.25
C PRO A 2 -32.72 30.47 -17.57
N GLU A 3 -32.70 30.35 -16.24
CA GLU A 3 -31.51 30.46 -15.41
C GLU A 3 -30.46 29.42 -15.81
N ARG A 4 -29.29 29.89 -16.25
CA ARG A 4 -28.04 29.14 -16.19
C ARG A 4 -27.23 29.71 -15.04
N GLN A 5 -26.87 28.85 -14.08
CA GLN A 5 -25.67 28.84 -13.23
C GLN A 5 -26.03 28.06 -11.96
N GLY A 6 -25.27 27.11 -11.46
CA GLY A 6 -23.96 26.61 -11.85
C GLY A 6 -23.67 25.45 -10.91
N THR A 7 -23.10 24.38 -11.50
CA THR A 7 -22.28 23.38 -10.80
C THR A 7 -22.88 22.84 -9.50
N GLY A 8 -23.75 21.84 -9.66
CA GLY A 8 -23.70 20.74 -8.71
C GLY A 8 -22.26 20.27 -8.64
N ASP A 9 -21.71 20.27 -7.43
CA ASP A 9 -20.50 19.53 -7.12
C ASP A 9 -20.94 18.19 -6.52
N PRO A 10 -21.24 17.16 -7.34
CA PRO A 10 -21.18 15.81 -6.84
C PRO A 10 -19.71 15.42 -6.93
N GLN A 11 -19.03 15.51 -5.78
CA GLN A 11 -17.77 14.85 -5.51
C GLN A 11 -16.49 15.63 -5.86
N HIS A 12 -16.28 16.77 -5.23
CA HIS A 12 -14.97 17.11 -4.67
C HIS A 12 -14.67 16.19 -3.47
N ASP A 13 -14.67 14.87 -3.71
CA ASP A 13 -13.78 13.97 -2.97
C ASP A 13 -12.39 14.39 -3.45
N CYS A 14 -11.75 15.33 -2.74
CA CYS A 14 -10.31 15.41 -2.83
C CYS A 14 -9.81 13.99 -2.57
N PRO A 15 -9.04 13.36 -3.47
CA PRO A 15 -8.29 12.16 -3.12
C PRO A 15 -7.11 12.53 -2.19
N GLU A 16 -7.35 13.44 -1.24
CA GLU A 16 -6.39 14.00 -0.30
C GLU A 16 -6.93 13.84 1.14
N CYS A 17 -7.54 12.70 1.43
CA CYS A 17 -7.67 12.15 2.79
C CYS A 17 -7.65 10.61 2.77
N ASP A 18 -7.11 9.97 1.73
CA ASP A 18 -6.53 8.64 1.91
C ASP A 18 -5.10 8.88 2.44
N THR A 19 -5.01 9.39 3.67
CA THR A 19 -3.91 9.07 4.58
C THR A 19 -3.91 7.57 4.88
N ARG A 20 -4.01 6.72 3.85
CA ARG A 20 -3.07 5.64 3.69
C ARG A 20 -1.71 6.30 3.75
N THR A 21 -1.21 6.41 4.97
CA THR A 21 0.01 5.70 5.30
C THR A 21 0.02 4.44 4.44
N ALA A 22 0.61 4.49 3.23
CA ALA A 22 1.15 3.31 2.58
C ALA A 22 1.79 2.57 3.74
N PRO A 23 1.42 1.31 4.04
CA PRO A 23 1.72 0.71 5.32
C PRO A 23 3.23 0.83 5.47
N VAL A 24 3.65 1.85 6.21
CA VAL A 24 5.06 2.23 6.31
C VAL A 24 5.68 1.16 7.17
N ALA A 25 4.88 0.52 8.03
CA ALA A 25 5.20 -0.68 8.77
C ALA A 25 5.96 -1.74 7.95
N PRO A 26 5.43 -2.39 6.88
CA PRO A 26 6.20 -3.37 6.11
C PRO A 26 7.44 -2.79 5.42
N LEU A 27 7.39 -1.54 4.93
CA LEU A 27 8.54 -0.93 4.27
C LEU A 27 9.69 -0.63 5.26
N VAL A 28 9.33 -0.10 6.44
CA VAL A 28 10.21 0.17 7.57
C VAL A 28 10.74 -1.13 8.17
N LEU A 29 9.91 -2.17 8.30
CA LEU A 29 10.32 -3.49 8.77
C LEU A 29 11.38 -4.11 7.85
N ILE A 30 11.21 -4.02 6.53
CA ILE A 30 12.20 -4.51 5.57
C ILE A 30 13.48 -3.67 5.64
N ALA A 31 13.38 -2.34 5.73
CA ALA A 31 14.54 -1.46 5.80
C ALA A 31 15.37 -1.66 7.09
N VAL A 32 14.70 -1.71 8.25
CA VAL A 32 15.34 -1.95 9.55
C VAL A 32 15.88 -3.37 9.64
N GLY A 33 15.14 -4.37 9.14
CA GLY A 33 15.61 -5.75 9.07
C GLY A 33 16.86 -5.91 8.19
N GLY A 34 16.91 -5.23 7.04
CA GLY A 34 18.08 -5.21 6.16
C GLY A 34 19.29 -4.53 6.82
N LEU A 35 19.07 -3.41 7.51
CA LEU A 35 20.12 -2.72 8.26
C LEU A 35 20.70 -3.60 9.38
N LEU A 36 19.85 -4.26 10.16
CA LEU A 36 20.28 -5.15 11.23
C LEU A 36 21.02 -6.39 10.69
N LEU A 37 20.61 -6.93 9.55
CA LEU A 37 21.34 -8.02 8.87
C LEU A 37 22.74 -7.58 8.45
N PHE A 38 22.86 -6.37 7.88
CA PHE A 38 24.15 -5.82 7.48
C PHE A 38 25.08 -5.67 8.69
N PHE A 39 24.59 -5.10 9.79
CA PHE A 39 25.37 -4.97 11.01
C PHE A 39 25.74 -6.32 11.62
N SER A 40 24.82 -7.27 11.66
CA SER A 40 25.10 -8.63 12.13
C SER A 40 26.21 -9.31 11.33
N LEU A 41 26.22 -9.15 9.99
CA LEU A 41 27.26 -9.70 9.12
C LEU A 41 28.61 -9.02 9.35
N PHE A 42 28.63 -7.70 9.51
CA PHE A 42 29.85 -6.95 9.83
C PHE A 42 30.44 -7.38 11.18
N PHE A 43 29.61 -7.48 12.20
CA PHE A 43 30.02 -7.93 13.53
C PHE A 43 30.43 -9.40 13.57
N GLY A 44 29.78 -10.26 12.78
CA GLY A 44 30.20 -11.65 12.61
C GLY A 44 31.56 -11.75 11.92
N LEU A 45 31.82 -10.92 10.91
CA LEU A 45 33.11 -10.85 10.25
C LEU A 45 34.20 -10.40 11.21
N VAL A 46 33.97 -9.32 11.98
CA VAL A 46 34.92 -8.82 12.99
C VAL A 46 35.12 -9.83 14.13
N GLY A 47 34.05 -10.46 14.63
CA GLY A 47 34.14 -11.50 15.66
C GLY A 47 34.85 -12.78 15.19
N ALA A 48 34.95 -13.01 13.89
CA ALA A 48 35.77 -14.10 13.35
C ALA A 48 37.28 -13.77 13.34
N ILE A 49 37.66 -12.49 13.44
CA ILE A 49 39.06 -12.02 13.48
C ILE A 49 39.48 -11.46 14.85
N ALA A 50 38.56 -11.14 15.76
CA ALA A 50 38.84 -10.50 17.04
C ALA A 50 38.05 -11.09 18.22
N GLU A 51 38.75 -11.31 19.33
CA GLU A 51 38.37 -11.67 20.71
C GLU A 51 37.05 -12.45 20.94
N ASP A 52 37.20 -13.57 21.66
CA ASP A 52 36.18 -14.56 22.00
C ASP A 52 35.00 -13.95 22.80
N GLY A 53 33.99 -13.44 22.11
CA GLY A 53 32.77 -12.97 22.77
C GLY A 53 31.73 -12.33 21.86
N PHE A 54 32.15 -11.79 20.72
CA PHE A 54 31.23 -11.05 19.85
C PHE A 54 30.30 -11.96 19.01
N LEU A 55 30.65 -13.23 18.85
CA LEU A 55 29.89 -14.19 18.02
C LEU A 55 28.48 -14.46 18.57
N ILE A 56 28.31 -14.53 19.90
CA ILE A 56 27.01 -14.77 20.53
C ILE A 56 26.07 -13.59 20.25
N LEU A 57 26.57 -12.37 20.40
CA LEU A 57 25.80 -11.16 20.14
C LEU A 57 25.41 -11.06 18.65
N ALA A 58 26.36 -11.35 17.75
CA ALA A 58 26.11 -11.36 16.31
C ALA A 58 25.03 -12.38 15.92
N ALA A 59 25.05 -13.58 16.51
CA ALA A 59 24.05 -14.63 16.26
C ALA A 59 22.64 -14.22 16.70
N VAL A 60 22.51 -13.61 17.90
CA VAL A 60 21.19 -13.13 18.38
C VAL A 60 20.64 -12.05 17.47
N VAL A 61 21.46 -11.07 17.09
CA VAL A 61 21.03 -9.98 16.18
C VAL A 61 20.66 -10.53 14.79
N LEU A 62 21.37 -11.55 14.30
CA LEU A 62 21.06 -12.22 13.04
C LEU A 62 19.66 -12.86 13.07
N ILE A 63 19.34 -13.58 14.16
CA ILE A 63 18.03 -14.23 14.32
C ILE A 63 16.92 -13.18 14.34
N VAL A 64 17.08 -12.09 15.11
CA VAL A 64 16.07 -11.02 15.17
C VAL A 64 15.88 -10.36 13.80
N ALA A 65 16.98 -10.08 13.10
CA ALA A 65 16.95 -9.42 11.80
C ALA A 65 16.27 -10.30 10.73
N THR A 66 16.59 -11.60 10.69
CA THR A 66 15.95 -12.55 9.77
C THR A 66 14.45 -12.70 10.03
N VAL A 67 14.03 -12.76 11.29
CA VAL A 67 12.61 -12.83 11.65
C VAL A 67 11.87 -11.56 11.23
N MET A 68 12.42 -10.38 11.55
CA MET A 68 11.84 -9.08 11.17
C MET A 68 11.73 -8.95 9.63
N LEU A 69 12.76 -9.34 8.90
CA LEU A 69 12.77 -9.32 7.44
C LEU A 69 11.75 -10.29 6.84
N ALA A 70 11.67 -11.53 7.35
CA ALA A 70 10.72 -12.53 6.89
C ALA A 70 9.27 -12.07 7.10
N VAL A 71 8.96 -11.53 8.28
CA VAL A 71 7.63 -10.94 8.57
C VAL A 71 7.34 -9.78 7.63
N GLY A 72 8.29 -8.87 7.43
CA GLY A 72 8.17 -7.75 6.50
C GLY A 72 7.85 -8.19 5.07
N ILE A 73 8.56 -9.21 4.55
CA ILE A 73 8.36 -9.76 3.20
C ILE A 73 6.98 -10.41 3.07
N VAL A 74 6.56 -11.21 4.06
CA VAL A 74 5.24 -11.86 4.06
C VAL A 74 4.12 -10.83 4.07
N MET A 75 4.22 -9.81 4.93
CA MET A 75 3.24 -8.71 4.98
C MET A 75 3.20 -7.91 3.69
N TYR A 76 4.36 -7.61 3.10
CA TYR A 76 4.46 -6.90 1.82
C TYR A 76 3.77 -7.66 0.68
N LYS A 77 4.01 -8.98 0.58
CA LYS A 77 3.34 -9.83 -0.40
C LYS A 77 1.82 -9.85 -0.21
N LYS A 78 1.36 -9.98 1.04
CA LYS A 78 -0.08 -10.04 1.36
C LYS A 78 -0.80 -8.70 1.12
N ASP A 79 -0.16 -7.57 1.36
CA ASP A 79 -0.75 -6.24 1.10
C ASP A 79 -0.98 -6.00 -0.39
N SER A 80 -0.11 -6.54 -1.24
CA SER A 80 -0.21 -6.41 -2.71
C SER A 80 -1.57 -6.88 -3.25
N GLU A 81 -2.06 -8.04 -2.79
CA GLU A 81 -3.34 -8.60 -3.23
C GLU A 81 -4.54 -7.70 -2.87
N ARG A 82 -4.51 -7.11 -1.67
CA ARG A 82 -5.54 -6.16 -1.22
C ARG A 82 -5.59 -4.94 -2.11
N ARG A 83 -4.43 -4.42 -2.53
CA ARG A 83 -4.34 -3.28 -3.44
C ARG A 83 -4.89 -3.59 -4.82
N HIS A 84 -4.63 -4.78 -5.36
CA HIS A 84 -5.18 -5.19 -6.65
C HIS A 84 -6.70 -5.28 -6.64
N ARG A 85 -7.30 -5.88 -5.59
CA ARG A 85 -8.76 -5.92 -5.44
C ARG A 85 -9.37 -4.53 -5.37
N LEU A 86 -8.76 -3.62 -4.62
CA LEU A 86 -9.22 -2.23 -4.53
C LEU A 86 -9.07 -1.46 -5.85
N ARG A 87 -7.98 -1.67 -6.59
CA ARG A 87 -7.79 -1.09 -7.94
C ARG A 87 -8.85 -1.60 -8.90
N GLN A 88 -9.14 -2.91 -8.88
CA GLN A 88 -10.25 -3.48 -9.66
C GLN A 88 -11.58 -2.84 -9.26
N MET A 89 -11.89 -2.72 -7.97
CA MET A 89 -13.10 -2.04 -7.51
C MET A 89 -13.19 -0.56 -7.91
N ARG A 90 -12.06 0.15 -8.04
CA ARG A 90 -12.02 1.54 -8.52
C ARG A 90 -12.22 1.64 -10.04
N MET A 91 -11.57 0.77 -10.82
CA MET A 91 -11.72 0.67 -12.29
C MET A 91 -13.15 0.26 -12.71
N MET A 92 -13.81 -0.47 -11.82
CA MET A 92 -15.19 -0.92 -11.93
C MET A 92 -16.21 0.23 -11.85
N ARG A 93 -15.82 1.46 -11.47
CA ARG A 93 -16.72 2.62 -11.52
C ARG A 93 -16.81 3.15 -12.95
N ALA A 94 -17.94 2.88 -13.61
CA ALA A 94 -18.16 3.32 -14.98
C ALA A 94 -18.60 4.79 -15.02
N ARG A 95 -17.88 5.62 -15.76
CA ARG A 95 -18.27 7.02 -16.00
C ARG A 95 -19.35 7.06 -17.06
N CYS A 96 -20.48 7.69 -16.74
CA CYS A 96 -21.55 7.90 -17.70
C CYS A 96 -21.07 8.84 -18.83
N GLN A 97 -21.30 8.46 -20.09
CA GLN A 97 -20.93 9.28 -21.25
C GLN A 97 -21.84 10.50 -21.45
N TYR A 98 -23.04 10.47 -20.86
CA TYR A 98 -24.04 11.53 -21.04
C TYR A 98 -23.88 12.66 -20.01
N CYS A 99 -23.75 12.31 -18.73
CA CYS A 99 -23.69 13.30 -17.63
C CYS A 99 -22.35 13.33 -16.90
N GLY A 100 -21.43 12.39 -17.18
CA GLY A 100 -20.12 12.33 -16.53
C GLY A 100 -20.11 11.72 -15.12
N THR A 101 -21.27 11.34 -14.57
CA THR A 101 -21.40 10.72 -13.23
C THR A 101 -20.67 9.37 -13.16
N GLN A 102 -19.97 9.10 -12.05
CA GLN A 102 -19.42 7.77 -11.74
C GLN A 102 -20.52 6.87 -11.17
N ASN A 103 -20.80 5.74 -11.82
CA ASN A 103 -21.73 4.74 -11.32
C ASN A 103 -20.98 3.51 -10.79
N ARG A 104 -21.65 2.70 -9.96
CA ARG A 104 -21.13 1.41 -9.49
C ARG A 104 -20.88 0.43 -10.65
N SER A 105 -19.94 -0.49 -10.45
CA SER A 105 -19.72 -1.58 -11.41
C SER A 105 -20.95 -2.43 -11.64
N GLY A 106 -21.20 -2.74 -12.91
CA GLY A 106 -22.33 -3.57 -13.32
C GLY A 106 -23.67 -2.83 -13.31
N ALA A 107 -23.69 -1.52 -13.04
CA ALA A 107 -24.89 -0.71 -13.18
C ALA A 107 -25.29 -0.64 -14.67
N ARG A 108 -26.50 -1.10 -15.01
CA ARG A 108 -27.04 -1.05 -16.38
C ARG A 108 -27.55 0.34 -16.78
N ARG A 109 -27.83 1.19 -15.80
CA ARG A 109 -28.36 2.56 -15.98
C ARG A 109 -27.67 3.50 -15.00
N CYS A 110 -27.62 4.77 -15.37
CA CYS A 110 -26.98 5.80 -14.56
C CYS A 110 -27.89 6.19 -13.39
N ASP A 111 -27.34 6.26 -12.18
CA ASP A 111 -28.09 6.66 -10.99
C ASP A 111 -28.52 8.14 -11.03
N SER A 112 -27.79 9.01 -11.75
CA SER A 112 -28.14 10.43 -11.89
C SER A 112 -29.10 10.74 -13.04
N CYS A 113 -28.87 10.22 -14.25
CA CYS A 113 -29.62 10.61 -15.45
C CYS A 113 -30.48 9.49 -16.05
N GLY A 114 -30.40 8.26 -15.53
CA GLY A 114 -31.15 7.12 -16.05
C GLY A 114 -30.66 6.57 -17.40
N ALA A 115 -29.67 7.21 -18.02
CA ALA A 115 -29.14 6.78 -19.32
C ALA A 115 -28.51 5.37 -19.23
N PRO A 116 -28.61 4.55 -20.30
CA PRO A 116 -27.98 3.23 -20.33
C PRO A 116 -26.46 3.35 -20.26
N LEU A 117 -25.82 2.60 -19.34
CA LEU A 117 -24.36 2.45 -19.32
C LEU A 117 -23.97 1.24 -20.16
N LYS A 118 -22.92 1.44 -20.96
CA LYS A 118 -22.29 0.43 -21.82
C LYS A 118 -20.89 0.15 -21.33
#